data_AF-A0A841INN0-F1
#
_entry.id   AF-A0A841INN0-F1
#
_cell.length_a   1.000
_cell.length_b   1.000
_cell.length_c   1.000
_cell.angle_alpha   90.00
_cell.angle_beta   90.00
_cell.angle_gamma   90.00
#
_symmetry.space_group_name_H-M   'P 1'
#
loop_
_entity.id
_entity.type
_entity.pdbx_description
1 polymer ?
#
loop_
_entity_poly.entity_id
_entity_poly.type
_entity_poly.pdbx_seq_one_letter_code
_entity_poly.pdbx_strand_id
1 'polypeptide(L)'
;MDELRGDRATWRFDGETVAIRYHTGRFKDPMLKELGHCEVPVAAIASVGFILSDSRRKRWTLDLRLRERTDPYAAAGAMLAEKSQPFRLVGPAKTELVAEYLSDQLRFAAEQAAEKGAAPADLATRLVPPLPFHIQTEEGTAAFDGATVRLIWAGSAASPRKKKAHRREIALSDVTGAEWVPSDGWEYGHLRVTTTEAVQTPVTKPKHDLSCLLSNEGREDALTLMMAATVTAHVWAGRRLELE
;
A
#
# COMPACT_ATOMS: atom_id res chain seq x y z
N MET A 1 -18.70 -5.02 -19.89
CA MET A 1 -17.61 -5.31 -18.96
C MET A 1 -16.33 -5.23 -19.77
N ASP A 2 -15.54 -4.21 -19.48
CA ASP A 2 -14.41 -3.83 -20.32
C ASP A 2 -13.13 -4.33 -19.67
N GLU A 3 -12.25 -4.94 -20.46
CA GLU A 3 -10.97 -5.47 -19.99
C GLU A 3 -9.83 -4.69 -20.64
N LEU A 4 -8.92 -4.20 -19.80
CA LEU A 4 -7.71 -3.51 -20.25
C LEU A 4 -6.47 -4.22 -19.67
N ARG A 5 -5.67 -4.77 -20.58
CA ARG A 5 -4.41 -5.43 -20.23
C ARG A 5 -3.23 -4.46 -20.34
N GLY A 6 -2.52 -4.25 -19.24
CA GLY A 6 -1.26 -3.51 -19.20
C GLY A 6 -0.04 -4.42 -19.01
N ASP A 7 1.09 -3.81 -18.68
CA ASP A 7 2.36 -4.51 -18.44
C ASP A 7 2.32 -5.34 -17.15
N ARG A 8 1.72 -4.78 -16.10
CA ARG A 8 1.82 -5.28 -14.73
C ARG A 8 0.51 -5.75 -14.14
N ALA A 9 -0.62 -5.45 -14.77
CA ALA A 9 -1.92 -5.92 -14.35
C ALA A 9 -2.89 -6.02 -15.52
N THR A 10 -4.02 -6.65 -15.28
CA THR A 10 -5.22 -6.58 -16.11
C THR A 10 -6.33 -5.96 -15.27
N TRP A 11 -6.97 -4.93 -15.79
CA TRP A 11 -8.11 -4.28 -15.15
C TRP A 11 -9.38 -4.72 -15.84
N ARG A 12 -10.41 -5.01 -15.05
CA ARG A 12 -11.77 -5.29 -15.53
C ARG A 12 -12.72 -4.31 -14.88
N PHE A 13 -13.54 -3.65 -15.69
CA PHE A 13 -14.53 -2.71 -15.22
C PHE A 13 -15.94 -3.18 -15.60
N ASP A 14 -16.81 -3.25 -14.61
CA ASP A 14 -18.19 -3.71 -14.76
C ASP A 14 -19.24 -2.59 -14.74
N GLY A 15 -18.81 -1.33 -14.55
CA GLY A 15 -19.69 -0.17 -14.37
C GLY A 15 -19.67 0.38 -12.94
N GLU A 16 -19.32 -0.44 -11.95
CA GLU A 16 -19.35 -0.07 -10.53
C GLU A 16 -18.01 -0.34 -9.82
N THR A 17 -17.25 -1.33 -10.27
CA THR A 17 -16.02 -1.78 -9.64
C THR A 17 -14.93 -2.04 -10.67
N VAL A 18 -13.72 -1.62 -10.34
CA VAL A 18 -12.49 -1.97 -11.06
C VAL A 18 -11.82 -3.14 -10.36
N ALA A 19 -11.89 -4.33 -10.96
CA ALA A 19 -11.12 -5.48 -10.51
C ALA A 19 -9.73 -5.43 -11.14
N ILE A 20 -8.69 -5.32 -10.30
CA ILE A 20 -7.29 -5.26 -10.69
C ILE A 20 -6.64 -6.59 -10.37
N ARG A 21 -6.12 -7.28 -11.39
CA ARG A 21 -5.33 -8.52 -11.20
C ARG A 21 -3.89 -8.28 -11.62
N TYR A 22 -2.96 -8.35 -10.67
CA TYR A 22 -1.54 -8.13 -10.91
C TYR A 22 -0.90 -9.35 -11.60
N HIS A 23 -0.02 -9.07 -12.55
CA HIS A 23 0.75 -10.09 -13.25
C HIS A 23 1.89 -10.58 -12.36
N THR A 24 2.03 -11.90 -12.25
CA THR A 24 3.10 -12.55 -11.48
C THR A 24 4.29 -12.92 -12.37
N GLY A 25 5.50 -12.99 -11.81
CA GLY A 25 6.70 -13.43 -12.52
C GLY A 25 7.99 -13.00 -11.82
N ARG A 26 9.14 -13.55 -12.24
CA ARG A 26 10.44 -13.33 -11.59
C ARG A 26 10.89 -11.86 -11.55
N PHE A 27 10.48 -11.06 -12.54
CA PHE A 27 10.84 -9.65 -12.68
C PHE A 27 9.69 -8.69 -12.39
N LYS A 28 8.62 -9.18 -11.78
CA LYS A 28 7.48 -8.36 -11.39
C LYS A 28 7.74 -7.74 -10.02
N ASP A 29 7.10 -6.60 -9.79
CA ASP A 29 7.22 -5.89 -8.54
C ASP A 29 6.81 -6.81 -7.37
N PRO A 30 7.66 -6.98 -6.34
CA PRO A 30 7.37 -7.91 -5.25
C PRO A 30 6.09 -7.57 -4.49
N MET A 31 5.79 -6.28 -4.28
CA MET A 31 4.60 -5.86 -3.54
C MET A 31 3.34 -6.15 -4.34
N LEU A 32 3.28 -5.77 -5.62
CA LEU A 32 2.12 -6.06 -6.47
C LEU A 32 1.89 -7.57 -6.64
N LYS A 33 2.97 -8.35 -6.65
CA LYS A 33 2.91 -9.81 -6.68
C LYS A 33 2.28 -10.39 -5.41
N GLU A 34 2.68 -9.91 -4.24
CA GLU A 34 2.13 -10.36 -2.95
C GLU A 34 0.68 -9.87 -2.75
N LEU A 35 0.33 -8.67 -3.25
CA LEU A 35 -1.05 -8.19 -3.26
C LEU A 35 -1.95 -9.04 -4.17
N GLY A 36 -1.45 -9.41 -5.36
CA GLY A 36 -2.08 -10.37 -6.27
C GLY A 36 -3.32 -9.82 -7.01
N HIS A 37 -4.29 -9.27 -6.28
CA HIS A 37 -5.47 -8.60 -6.83
C HIS A 37 -6.05 -7.59 -5.83
N CYS A 38 -6.88 -6.67 -6.33
CA CYS A 38 -7.73 -5.83 -5.49
C CYS A 38 -8.97 -5.38 -6.27
N GLU A 39 -9.99 -4.92 -5.55
CA GLU A 39 -11.23 -4.40 -6.12
C GLU A 39 -11.48 -2.97 -5.63
N VAL A 40 -11.68 -2.06 -6.58
CA VAL A 40 -11.86 -0.63 -6.31
C VAL A 40 -13.23 -0.18 -6.79
N PRO A 41 -14.19 0.07 -5.88
CA PRO A 41 -15.47 0.66 -6.25
C PRO A 41 -15.28 2.06 -6.82
N VAL A 42 -16.05 2.45 -7.83
CA VAL A 42 -15.96 3.79 -8.45
C VAL A 42 -16.27 4.91 -7.44
N ALA A 43 -17.08 4.63 -6.42
CA ALA A 43 -17.36 5.54 -5.31
C ALA A 43 -16.12 5.91 -4.48
N ALA A 44 -15.04 5.14 -4.58
CA ALA A 44 -13.77 5.41 -3.91
C ALA A 44 -12.79 6.21 -4.76
N ILE A 45 -13.05 6.35 -6.05
CA ILE A 45 -12.17 7.06 -6.98
C ILE A 45 -12.43 8.56 -6.82
N ALA A 46 -11.37 9.32 -6.51
CA ALA A 46 -11.39 10.77 -6.45
C ALA A 46 -11.08 11.40 -7.81
N SER A 47 -10.18 10.78 -8.58
CA SER A 47 -9.86 11.23 -9.94
C SER A 47 -9.27 10.11 -10.80
N VAL A 48 -9.50 10.19 -12.11
CA VAL A 48 -8.92 9.30 -13.12
C VAL A 48 -7.97 10.09 -14.02
N GLY A 49 -6.69 9.74 -13.98
CA GLY A 49 -5.65 10.31 -14.83
C GLY A 49 -5.39 9.42 -16.05
N PHE A 50 -5.21 10.04 -17.22
CA PHE A 50 -4.75 9.38 -18.43
C PHE A 50 -3.65 10.22 -19.07
N ILE A 51 -2.50 9.58 -19.35
CA ILE A 51 -1.31 10.26 -19.88
C ILE A 51 -0.72 9.44 -21.01
N LEU A 52 -0.38 10.11 -22.12
CA LEU A 52 0.44 9.55 -23.19
C LEU A 52 1.88 10.02 -23.04
N SER A 53 2.83 9.09 -23.04
CA SER A 53 4.25 9.42 -22.96
C SER A 53 4.72 10.06 -24.28
N ASP A 54 5.44 11.16 -24.20
CA ASP A 54 6.09 11.81 -25.35
C ASP A 54 7.43 11.14 -25.75
N SER A 55 7.64 9.88 -25.33
CA SER A 55 8.88 9.16 -25.59
C SER A 55 8.89 8.53 -26.98
N ARG A 56 10.09 8.20 -27.48
CA ARG A 56 10.29 7.49 -28.77
C ARG A 56 9.49 6.19 -28.87
N ARG A 57 9.13 5.58 -27.74
CA ARG A 57 8.16 4.48 -27.66
C ARG A 57 6.90 5.00 -26.96
N LYS A 58 5.88 5.40 -27.73
CA LYS A 58 4.60 5.84 -27.16
C LYS A 58 4.03 4.77 -26.22
N ARG A 59 3.62 5.21 -25.03
CA ARG A 59 3.00 4.41 -23.98
C ARG A 59 1.86 5.21 -23.37
N TRP A 60 0.84 4.53 -22.88
CA TRP A 60 -0.19 5.14 -22.06
C TRP A 60 0.00 4.75 -20.59
N THR A 61 -0.41 5.66 -19.71
CA THR A 61 -0.53 5.45 -18.27
C THR A 61 -1.94 5.85 -17.85
N LEU A 62 -2.59 4.99 -17.09
CA LEU A 62 -3.91 5.21 -16.50
C LEU A 62 -3.78 5.09 -14.98
N ASP A 63 -4.23 6.12 -14.26
CA ASP A 63 -4.07 6.26 -12.81
C ASP A 63 -5.41 6.47 -12.13
N LEU A 64 -5.68 5.70 -11.07
CA LEU A 64 -6.76 6.02 -10.13
C LEU A 64 -6.17 6.65 -8.88
N ARG A 65 -6.62 7.85 -8.54
CA ARG A 65 -6.41 8.40 -7.19
C ARG A 65 -7.65 8.12 -6.38
N LEU A 66 -7.48 7.45 -5.25
CA LEU A 66 -8.60 7.17 -4.35
C LEU A 66 -8.84 8.35 -3.41
N ARG A 67 -10.03 8.40 -2.81
CA ARG A 67 -10.43 9.41 -1.82
C ARG A 67 -9.58 9.30 -0.54
N GLU A 68 -9.64 10.34 0.29
CA GLU A 68 -8.93 10.35 1.56
C GLU A 68 -9.27 9.09 2.40
N ARG A 69 -8.26 8.52 3.06
CA ARG A 69 -8.39 7.32 3.91
C ARG A 69 -8.92 6.07 3.20
N THR A 70 -8.72 5.97 1.89
CA THR A 70 -9.03 4.75 1.12
C THR A 70 -7.82 4.11 0.46
N ASP A 71 -6.73 4.85 0.23
CA ASP A 71 -5.46 4.32 -0.27
C ASP A 71 -4.41 4.21 0.86
N PRO A 72 -4.31 3.04 1.53
CA PRO A 72 -3.35 2.85 2.61
C PRO A 72 -1.90 2.78 2.12
N TYR A 73 -1.65 2.47 0.86
CA TYR A 73 -0.30 2.37 0.31
C TYR A 73 0.30 3.75 0.03
N ALA A 74 -0.49 4.67 -0.52
CA ALA A 74 -0.07 6.06 -0.68
C ALA A 74 0.15 6.75 0.67
N ALA A 75 -0.67 6.43 1.68
CA ALA A 75 -0.53 7.01 3.02
C ALA A 75 0.70 6.48 3.78
N ALA A 76 0.96 5.17 3.72
CA ALA A 76 2.09 4.56 4.41
C ALA A 76 3.43 4.72 3.66
N GLY A 77 3.38 4.81 2.33
CA GLY A 77 4.54 4.82 1.46
C GLY A 77 4.66 6.08 0.61
N ALA A 78 4.96 7.23 1.24
CA ALA A 78 5.16 8.50 0.52
C ALA A 78 6.25 8.42 -0.57
N MET A 79 7.21 7.50 -0.42
CA MET A 79 8.32 7.26 -1.37
C MET A 79 8.05 6.10 -2.34
N LEU A 80 6.81 5.64 -2.46
CA LEU A 80 6.46 4.51 -3.31
C LEU A 80 6.77 4.80 -4.79
N ALA A 81 7.68 4.01 -5.36
CA ALA A 81 8.07 4.14 -6.75
C ALA A 81 6.87 3.96 -7.69
N GLU A 82 6.87 4.68 -8.81
CA GLU A 82 5.77 4.64 -9.79
C GLU A 82 5.42 3.22 -10.27
N LYS A 83 6.41 2.35 -10.40
CA LYS A 83 6.24 0.96 -10.86
C LYS A 83 5.52 0.06 -9.85
N SER A 84 5.46 0.50 -8.59
CA SER A 84 4.92 -0.21 -7.43
C SER A 84 3.57 0.35 -6.99
N GLN A 85 3.10 1.42 -7.65
CA GLN A 85 1.78 2.02 -7.39
C GLN A 85 0.66 1.02 -7.75
N PRO A 86 -0.19 0.59 -6.80
CA PRO A 86 -1.18 -0.46 -7.03
C PRO A 86 -2.32 -0.02 -7.97
N PHE A 87 -2.62 1.27 -8.00
CA PHE A 87 -3.73 1.83 -8.79
C PHE A 87 -3.27 2.51 -10.08
N ARG A 88 -2.11 2.09 -10.60
CA ARG A 88 -1.50 2.58 -11.84
C ARG A 88 -1.37 1.45 -12.86
N LEU A 89 -1.89 1.68 -14.07
CA LEU A 89 -1.73 0.77 -15.21
C LEU A 89 -0.95 1.44 -16.33
N VAL A 90 0.07 0.75 -16.83
CA VAL A 90 0.86 1.20 -17.97
C VAL A 90 0.77 0.15 -19.07
N GLY A 91 0.65 0.55 -20.32
CA GLY A 91 0.64 -0.37 -21.45
C GLY A 91 1.24 0.19 -22.73
N PRO A 92 1.16 -0.57 -23.83
CA PRO A 92 1.72 -0.20 -25.13
C PRO A 92 0.75 0.68 -25.94
N ALA A 93 1.28 1.55 -26.81
CA ALA A 93 0.45 2.41 -27.68
C ALA A 93 -0.61 1.67 -28.51
N LYS A 94 -0.41 0.38 -28.82
CA LYS A 94 -1.40 -0.43 -29.56
C LYS A 94 -2.77 -0.49 -28.87
N THR A 95 -2.82 -0.37 -27.54
CA THR A 95 -4.07 -0.41 -26.76
C THR A 95 -4.46 0.97 -26.21
N GLU A 96 -3.90 2.04 -26.78
CA GLU A 96 -4.13 3.43 -26.37
C GLU A 96 -5.61 3.82 -26.40
N LEU A 97 -6.29 3.66 -27.54
CA LEU A 97 -7.70 4.03 -27.68
C LEU A 97 -8.61 3.26 -26.71
N VAL A 98 -8.28 2.00 -26.41
CA VAL A 98 -9.02 1.19 -25.43
C VAL A 98 -8.78 1.72 -24.01
N ALA A 99 -7.55 2.13 -23.70
CA ALA A 99 -7.20 2.70 -22.42
C ALA A 99 -7.82 4.08 -22.20
N GLU A 100 -7.83 4.93 -23.22
CA GLU A 100 -8.48 6.24 -23.21
C GLU A 100 -9.98 6.09 -22.99
N TYR A 101 -10.64 5.22 -23.77
CA TYR A 101 -12.06 4.92 -23.61
C TYR A 101 -12.41 4.41 -22.21
N LEU A 102 -11.62 3.48 -21.67
CA LEU A 102 -11.83 3.01 -20.29
C LEU A 102 -11.64 4.14 -19.27
N SER A 103 -10.67 5.03 -19.49
CA SER A 103 -10.43 6.16 -18.60
C SER A 103 -11.63 7.11 -18.54
N ASP A 104 -12.29 7.35 -19.67
CA ASP A 104 -13.48 8.21 -19.75
C ASP A 104 -14.69 7.54 -19.09
N GLN A 105 -14.89 6.23 -19.30
CA GLN A 105 -15.93 5.49 -18.57
C GLN A 105 -15.74 5.53 -17.06
N LEU A 106 -14.50 5.33 -16.59
CA LEU A 106 -14.18 5.36 -15.16
C LEU A 106 -14.39 6.76 -14.57
N ARG A 107 -14.02 7.81 -15.32
CA ARG A 107 -14.24 9.19 -14.90
C ARG A 107 -15.74 9.48 -14.75
N PHE A 108 -16.53 9.14 -15.77
CA PHE A 108 -17.98 9.30 -15.74
C PHE A 108 -18.62 8.52 -14.58
N ALA A 109 -18.24 7.25 -14.37
CA ALA A 109 -18.80 6.44 -13.29
C ALA A 109 -18.42 6.96 -11.90
N ALA A 110 -17.19 7.45 -11.72
CA ALA A 110 -16.73 8.06 -10.46
C ALA A 110 -17.48 9.36 -10.15
N GLU A 111 -17.74 10.20 -11.15
CA GLU A 111 -18.55 11.42 -11.03
C GLU A 111 -19.98 11.09 -10.59
N GLN A 112 -20.64 10.15 -11.28
CA GLN A 112 -22.00 9.71 -10.93
C GLN A 112 -22.08 9.08 -9.53
N ALA A 113 -21.01 8.42 -9.06
CA ALA A 113 -20.97 7.84 -7.73
C ALA A 113 -20.70 8.88 -6.63
N ALA A 114 -20.01 9.99 -6.94
CA ALA A 114 -19.81 11.08 -6.00
C ALA A 114 -21.11 11.73 -5.54
N GLU A 115 -22.12 11.78 -6.40
CA GLU A 115 -23.46 12.29 -6.06
C GLU A 115 -24.21 11.38 -5.07
N LYS A 116 -23.88 10.08 -5.03
CA LYS A 116 -24.60 9.06 -4.25
C LYS A 116 -24.05 8.82 -2.86
N GLY A 117 -22.81 9.25 -2.57
CA GLY A 117 -22.24 9.18 -1.22
C GLY A 117 -20.77 8.74 -1.16
N ALA A 118 -20.37 8.33 0.05
CA ALA A 118 -18.99 7.96 0.38
C ALA A 118 -18.65 6.51 -0.03
N ALA A 119 -17.35 6.25 -0.17
CA ALA A 119 -16.84 4.90 -0.36
C ALA A 119 -17.20 3.97 0.83
N PRO A 120 -17.25 2.64 0.61
CA PRO A 120 -17.46 1.68 1.69
C PRO A 120 -16.46 1.88 2.83
N ALA A 121 -16.95 1.85 4.08
CA ALA A 121 -16.12 2.12 5.26
C ALA A 121 -14.98 1.11 5.46
N ASP A 122 -15.16 -0.11 4.95
CA ASP A 122 -14.22 -1.22 5.04
C ASP A 122 -13.21 -1.28 3.87
N LEU A 123 -13.29 -0.36 2.91
CA LEU A 123 -12.54 -0.46 1.66
C LEU A 123 -11.04 -0.51 1.90
N ALA A 124 -10.50 0.37 2.76
CA ALA A 124 -9.06 0.38 3.04
C ALA A 124 -8.57 -0.97 3.56
N THR A 125 -9.35 -1.64 4.41
CA THR A 125 -9.00 -2.97 4.95
C THR A 125 -9.15 -4.09 3.90
N ARG A 126 -10.00 -3.92 2.88
CA ARG A 126 -10.08 -4.85 1.73
C ARG A 126 -8.96 -4.69 0.72
N LEU A 127 -8.24 -3.56 0.75
CA LEU A 127 -7.12 -3.27 -0.15
C LEU A 127 -5.76 -3.74 0.38
N VAL A 128 -5.71 -4.32 1.58
CA VAL A 128 -4.47 -4.79 2.23
C VAL A 128 -4.54 -6.29 2.53
N PRO A 129 -3.42 -6.96 2.87
CA PRO A 129 -3.44 -8.36 3.30
C PRO A 129 -4.46 -8.66 4.42
N PRO A 130 -5.12 -9.83 4.37
CA PRO A 130 -6.01 -10.25 5.44
C PRO A 130 -5.24 -10.54 6.72
N LEU A 131 -5.92 -10.39 7.86
CA LEU A 131 -5.37 -10.68 9.17
C LEU A 131 -5.61 -12.15 9.58
N PRO A 132 -4.72 -12.74 10.39
CA PRO A 132 -3.49 -12.13 10.92
C PRO A 132 -2.37 -12.09 9.87
N PHE A 133 -1.69 -10.94 9.78
CA PHE A 133 -0.63 -10.73 8.79
C PHE A 133 0.75 -10.82 9.47
N HIS A 134 1.66 -11.55 8.84
CA HIS A 134 2.99 -11.84 9.38
C HIS A 134 4.06 -11.64 8.32
N ILE A 135 5.14 -10.96 8.69
CA ILE A 135 6.30 -10.72 7.83
C ILE A 135 7.60 -11.05 8.56
N GLN A 136 8.61 -11.39 7.78
CA GLN A 136 9.96 -11.64 8.26
C GLN A 136 10.95 -10.83 7.43
N THR A 137 11.91 -10.23 8.12
CA THR A 137 13.08 -9.56 7.57
C THR A 137 14.35 -10.16 8.17
N GLU A 138 15.51 -9.74 7.69
CA GLU A 138 16.78 -10.12 8.31
C GLU A 138 16.94 -9.58 9.76
N GLU A 139 16.24 -8.50 10.12
CA GLU A 139 16.26 -7.97 11.49
C GLU A 139 15.35 -8.77 12.44
N GLY A 140 14.25 -9.31 11.94
CA GLY A 140 13.27 -10.00 12.77
C GLY A 140 11.91 -10.18 12.11
N THR A 141 10.83 -10.08 12.89
CA THR A 141 9.47 -10.29 12.39
C THR A 141 8.53 -9.18 12.86
N ALA A 142 7.53 -8.87 12.03
CA ALA A 142 6.34 -8.14 12.46
C ALA A 142 5.10 -9.00 12.27
N ALA A 143 4.17 -8.93 13.23
CA ALA A 143 2.88 -9.57 13.18
C ALA A 143 1.78 -8.58 13.56
N PHE A 144 0.64 -8.66 12.91
CA PHE A 144 -0.53 -7.86 13.23
C PHE A 144 -1.79 -8.72 13.16
N ASP A 145 -2.59 -8.67 14.21
CA ASP A 145 -3.83 -9.46 14.37
C ASP A 145 -5.10 -8.61 14.36
N GLY A 146 -4.97 -7.30 14.13
CA GLY A 146 -6.09 -6.35 14.15
C GLY A 146 -6.26 -5.63 15.48
N ALA A 147 -5.61 -6.09 16.54
CA ALA A 147 -5.63 -5.46 17.86
C ALA A 147 -4.23 -5.03 18.31
N THR A 148 -3.19 -5.77 17.95
CA THR A 148 -1.81 -5.55 18.42
C THR A 148 -0.80 -5.72 17.30
N VAL A 149 0.07 -4.73 17.12
CA VAL A 149 1.28 -4.86 16.30
C VAL A 149 2.41 -5.39 17.17
N ARG A 150 2.98 -6.53 16.79
CA ARG A 150 4.12 -7.16 17.49
C ARG A 150 5.36 -7.11 16.63
N LEU A 151 6.41 -6.46 17.14
CA LEU A 151 7.75 -6.48 16.57
C LEU A 151 8.64 -7.41 17.39
N ILE A 152 9.39 -8.30 16.76
CA ILE A 152 10.34 -9.21 17.42
C ILE A 152 11.69 -9.09 16.72
N TRP A 153 12.77 -8.83 17.48
CA TRP A 153 14.12 -8.63 16.94
C TRP A 153 15.04 -9.80 17.31
N ALA A 154 14.83 -10.93 16.64
CA ALA A 154 15.63 -12.13 16.80
C ALA A 154 16.64 -12.38 15.65
N GLY A 155 16.61 -11.54 14.61
CA GLY A 155 17.41 -11.73 13.40
C GLY A 155 18.87 -11.30 13.50
N SER A 156 19.66 -11.64 12.47
CA SER A 156 21.09 -11.32 12.39
C SER A 156 21.33 -9.81 12.35
N ALA A 157 20.49 -9.06 11.63
CA ALA A 157 20.62 -7.61 11.48
C ALA A 157 20.19 -6.81 12.73
N ALA A 158 19.58 -7.45 13.73
CA ALA A 158 19.13 -6.77 14.94
C ALA A 158 20.30 -6.23 15.78
N SER A 159 20.22 -4.95 16.14
CA SER A 159 21.21 -4.31 17.01
C SER A 159 21.20 -4.91 18.43
N PRO A 160 22.31 -4.82 19.21
CA PRO A 160 22.34 -5.32 20.59
C PRO A 160 21.23 -4.75 21.46
N ARG A 161 20.86 -3.47 21.26
CA ARG A 161 19.73 -2.83 21.94
C ARG A 161 18.41 -3.53 21.64
N LYS A 162 18.10 -3.75 20.36
CA LYS A 162 16.88 -4.42 19.91
C LYS A 162 16.84 -5.89 20.35
N LYS A 163 17.96 -6.60 20.25
CA LYS A 163 18.10 -7.98 20.78
C LYS A 163 17.84 -8.04 22.28
N LYS A 164 18.35 -7.08 23.06
CA LYS A 164 18.09 -6.98 24.51
C LYS A 164 16.61 -6.71 24.82
N ALA A 165 15.95 -5.87 24.03
CA ALA A 165 14.51 -5.61 24.16
C ALA A 165 13.66 -6.83 23.74
N HIS A 166 14.18 -7.67 22.83
CA HIS A 166 13.59 -8.89 22.28
C HIS A 166 12.30 -8.66 21.46
N ARG A 167 11.27 -8.06 22.06
CA ARG A 167 10.01 -7.76 21.39
C ARG A 167 9.41 -6.44 21.87
N ARG A 168 8.50 -5.89 21.07
CA ARG A 168 7.57 -4.84 21.47
C ARG A 168 6.18 -5.17 20.97
N GLU A 169 5.19 -4.96 21.82
CA GLU A 169 3.78 -5.09 21.50
C GLU A 169 3.16 -3.69 21.61
N ILE A 170 2.38 -3.31 20.61
CA ILE A 170 1.77 -1.99 20.48
C ILE A 170 0.29 -2.21 20.22
N ALA A 171 -0.57 -1.79 21.14
CA ALA A 171 -2.02 -1.87 20.93
C ALA A 171 -2.44 -0.92 19.81
N LEU A 172 -3.39 -1.33 18.96
CA LEU A 172 -3.87 -0.53 17.84
C LEU A 172 -4.44 0.81 18.31
N SER A 173 -5.04 0.86 19.51
CA SER A 173 -5.53 2.08 20.17
C SER A 173 -4.43 3.13 20.39
N ASP A 174 -3.18 2.69 20.53
CA ASP A 174 -2.04 3.57 20.77
C ASP A 174 -1.36 4.00 19.47
N VAL A 175 -1.72 3.37 18.34
CA VAL A 175 -1.11 3.63 17.03
C VAL A 175 -1.70 4.89 16.40
N THR A 176 -0.84 5.86 16.11
CA THR A 176 -1.22 7.08 15.42
C THR A 176 -1.05 6.97 13.90
N GLY A 177 -0.12 6.11 13.45
CA GLY A 177 0.11 5.77 12.05
C GLY A 177 1.24 4.76 11.90
N ALA A 178 1.47 4.29 10.67
CA ALA A 178 2.63 3.49 10.31
C ALA A 178 3.25 4.01 9.03
N GLU A 179 4.57 4.15 9.04
CA GLU A 179 5.34 4.71 7.94
C GLU A 179 6.28 3.65 7.38
N TRP A 180 6.55 3.76 6.08
CA TRP A 180 7.54 2.95 5.39
C TRP A 180 8.53 3.83 4.65
N VAL A 181 9.81 3.48 4.78
CA VAL A 181 10.92 4.07 4.02
C VAL A 181 11.59 2.94 3.23
N PRO A 182 11.72 3.05 1.90
CA PRO A 182 12.43 2.06 1.10
C PRO A 182 13.93 2.03 1.43
N SER A 183 14.55 0.88 1.21
CA SER A 183 15.99 0.79 1.05
C SER A 183 16.41 1.46 -0.27
N ASP A 184 17.53 2.16 -0.25
CA ASP A 184 18.14 2.80 -1.42
C ASP A 184 19.41 2.09 -1.91
N GLY A 185 19.69 0.90 -1.37
CA GLY A 185 20.88 0.10 -1.64
C GLY A 185 22.10 0.47 -0.80
N TRP A 186 22.07 1.60 -0.09
CA TRP A 186 23.13 2.04 0.82
C TRP A 186 22.67 1.96 2.27
N GLU A 187 21.42 2.32 2.52
CA GLU A 187 20.76 2.22 3.83
C GLU A 187 19.64 1.17 3.80
N TYR A 188 19.39 0.56 4.96
CA TYR A 188 18.25 -0.32 5.15
C TYR A 188 16.94 0.47 5.03
N GLY A 189 15.96 -0.15 4.37
CA GLY A 189 14.57 0.29 4.48
C GLY A 189 14.03 -0.01 5.88
N HIS A 190 12.87 0.54 6.21
CA HIS A 190 12.21 0.21 7.46
C HIS A 190 10.71 0.48 7.46
N LEU A 191 10.01 -0.35 8.24
CA LEU A 191 8.70 -0.04 8.81
C LEU A 191 8.90 0.69 10.14
N ARG A 192 8.13 1.75 10.41
CA ARG A 192 8.04 2.40 11.72
C ARG A 192 6.58 2.53 12.16
N VAL A 193 6.26 2.03 13.35
CA VAL A 193 4.95 2.21 13.97
C VAL A 193 5.00 3.43 14.89
N THR A 194 4.20 4.44 14.56
CA THR A 194 4.12 5.68 15.34
C THR A 194 3.00 5.54 16.38
N THR A 195 3.31 5.89 17.63
CA THR A 195 2.36 5.88 18.74
C THR A 195 2.22 7.28 19.33
N THR A 196 1.17 7.50 20.12
CA THR A 196 0.98 8.77 20.86
C THR A 196 2.19 9.09 21.75
N GLU A 197 2.79 8.09 22.39
CA GLU A 197 4.00 8.24 23.21
C GLU A 197 5.25 8.56 22.37
N ALA A 198 5.37 7.98 21.17
CA ALA A 198 6.53 8.15 20.31
C ALA A 198 6.70 9.59 19.81
N VAL A 199 5.61 10.36 19.71
CA VAL A 199 5.64 11.80 19.37
C VAL A 199 6.44 12.61 20.39
N GLN A 200 6.58 12.10 21.63
CA GLN A 200 7.26 12.79 22.74
C GLN A 200 8.73 12.37 22.90
N THR A 201 9.21 11.38 22.14
CA THR A 201 10.57 10.80 22.30
C THR A 201 11.49 11.24 21.14
N PRO A 202 12.76 11.63 21.40
CA PRO A 202 13.67 12.04 20.34
C PRO A 202 13.89 10.94 19.29
N VAL A 203 13.83 11.34 18.01
CA VAL A 203 14.01 10.44 16.86
C VAL A 203 15.41 9.82 16.92
N THR A 204 15.43 8.52 17.19
CA THR A 204 16.64 7.71 17.16
C THR A 204 16.80 7.12 15.77
N LYS A 205 18.04 6.87 15.32
CA LYS A 205 18.28 6.14 14.05
C LYS A 205 17.46 4.83 14.01
N PRO A 206 16.85 4.45 12.87
CA PRO A 206 15.97 3.27 12.76
C PRO A 206 16.55 1.96 13.33
N LYS A 207 17.87 1.78 13.23
CA LYS A 207 18.63 0.65 13.79
C LYS A 207 18.50 0.47 15.32
N HIS A 208 18.17 1.55 16.04
CA HIS A 208 18.07 1.55 17.50
C HIS A 208 16.67 1.95 18.00
N ASP A 209 15.76 2.29 17.08
CA ASP A 209 14.37 2.61 17.39
C ASP A 209 13.56 1.33 17.62
N LEU A 210 12.96 1.19 18.81
CA LEU A 210 12.12 0.06 19.18
C LEU A 210 10.72 0.13 18.57
N SER A 211 10.41 1.15 17.78
CA SER A 211 9.23 1.23 16.92
C SER A 211 9.51 0.76 15.48
N CYS A 212 10.77 0.42 15.15
CA CYS A 212 11.16 0.10 13.78
C CYS A 212 11.50 -1.38 13.57
N LEU A 213 11.17 -1.88 12.38
CA LEU A 213 11.70 -3.11 11.80
C LEU A 213 12.40 -2.78 10.49
N LEU A 214 13.70 -3.06 10.41
CA LEU A 214 14.51 -2.86 9.22
C LEU A 214 14.20 -3.92 8.16
N SER A 215 14.33 -3.52 6.90
CA SER A 215 14.21 -4.39 5.73
C SER A 215 15.37 -4.19 4.76
N ASN A 216 15.74 -5.28 4.10
CA ASN A 216 16.54 -5.24 2.89
C ASN A 216 15.66 -4.90 1.66
N GLU A 217 16.31 -4.65 0.53
CA GLU A 217 15.63 -4.46 -0.75
C GLU A 217 14.73 -5.65 -1.16
N GLY A 218 13.88 -5.40 -2.14
CA GLY A 218 13.10 -6.45 -2.81
C GLY A 218 11.92 -6.92 -1.97
N ARG A 219 11.93 -8.18 -1.54
CA ARG A 219 10.76 -8.79 -0.88
C ARG A 219 10.55 -8.26 0.54
N GLU A 220 11.62 -8.04 1.30
CA GLU A 220 11.49 -7.53 2.67
C GLU A 220 10.89 -6.13 2.68
N ASP A 221 11.40 -5.23 1.82
CA ASP A 221 10.84 -3.90 1.62
C ASP A 221 9.37 -3.90 1.18
N ALA A 222 9.01 -4.81 0.28
CA ALA A 222 7.61 -4.96 -0.13
C ALA A 222 6.71 -5.39 1.04
N LEU A 223 7.17 -6.34 1.86
CA LEU A 223 6.42 -6.83 3.01
C LEU A 223 6.33 -5.79 4.13
N THR A 224 7.37 -5.01 4.39
CA THR A 224 7.33 -3.92 5.38
C THR A 224 6.39 -2.79 4.95
N LEU A 225 6.35 -2.43 3.66
CA LEU A 225 5.34 -1.53 3.11
C LEU A 225 3.92 -2.09 3.29
N MET A 226 3.70 -3.35 2.94
CA MET A 226 2.38 -3.98 3.11
C MET A 226 1.94 -4.01 4.57
N MET A 227 2.85 -4.25 5.51
CA MET A 227 2.55 -4.18 6.94
C MET A 227 2.17 -2.75 7.36
N ALA A 228 2.92 -1.74 6.91
CA ALA A 228 2.62 -0.34 7.20
C ALA A 228 1.22 0.06 6.67
N ALA A 229 0.91 -0.32 5.42
CA ALA A 229 -0.40 -0.10 4.82
C ALA A 229 -1.50 -0.84 5.58
N THR A 230 -1.27 -2.09 5.99
CA THR A 230 -2.25 -2.89 6.76
C THR A 230 -2.57 -2.23 8.08
N VAL A 231 -1.56 -1.84 8.87
CA VAL A 231 -1.77 -1.13 10.14
C VAL A 231 -2.54 0.17 9.91
N THR A 232 -2.15 0.95 8.89
CA THR A 232 -2.81 2.23 8.55
C THR A 232 -4.29 2.05 8.20
N ALA A 233 -4.64 1.05 7.38
CA ALA A 233 -6.02 0.75 7.03
C ALA A 233 -6.87 0.41 8.25
N HIS A 234 -6.34 -0.37 9.19
CA HIS A 234 -7.04 -0.75 10.41
C HIS A 234 -7.16 0.39 11.43
N VAL A 235 -6.18 1.30 11.50
CA VAL A 235 -6.31 2.54 12.30
C VAL A 235 -7.45 3.40 11.77
N TRP A 236 -7.60 3.53 10.44
CA TRP A 236 -8.71 4.28 9.86
C TRP A 236 -10.07 3.65 10.13
N ALA A 237 -10.16 2.33 10.05
CA ALA A 237 -11.39 1.60 10.38
C ALA A 237 -11.78 1.78 11.86
N GLY A 238 -10.81 1.67 12.78
CA GLY A 238 -11.05 1.83 14.22
C GLY A 238 -11.51 3.24 14.62
N ARG A 239 -10.85 4.29 14.12
CA ARG A 239 -11.21 5.69 14.43
C ARG A 239 -12.59 6.11 13.93
N ARG A 240 -13.12 5.42 12.92
CA ARG A 240 -14.46 5.71 12.41
C ARG A 240 -15.55 5.23 13.36
N LEU A 241 -15.33 4.08 14.01
CA LEU A 241 -16.24 3.54 15.03
C LEU A 241 -16.30 4.41 16.30
N GLU A 242 -15.29 5.24 16.56
CA GLU A 242 -15.29 6.19 17.69
C GLU A 242 -16.07 7.48 17.41
N LEU A 243 -16.37 7.77 16.13
CA LEU A 243 -17.05 8.99 15.68
C LEU A 243 -18.54 8.77 15.35
N GLU A 244 -18.98 7.52 15.29
CA GLU A 244 -20.38 7.09 15.07
C GLU A 244 -21.06 6.76 16.42
#